data_AF-A0AAN9WPS1-F1
#
_entry.id   AF-A0AAN9WPS1-F1
#
_cell.length_a   1.000
_cell.length_b   1.000
_cell.length_c   1.000
_cell.angle_alpha   90.00
_cell.angle_beta   90.00
_cell.angle_gamma   90.00
#
_symmetry.space_group_name_H-M   'P 1'
#
loop_
_entity.id
_entity.type
_entity.pdbx_description
1 polymer ?
#
loop_
_entity_poly.entity_id
_entity_poly.type
_entity_poly.pdbx_seq_one_letter_code
_entity_poly.pdbx_strand_id
1 'polypeptide(L)'
;MRIPHTIPEAVLRVYEPSAEAGQLKGGEEARTVRAENFGWDTAEGEGAVVPPSLVYWCVLTIAQNFEKNPILDELPPCNRDQLLEILSTELPLELTVLKVPDGIYWQRCCEEKWDSVSETRILIGTHNFTGRSTPGSIVSELAYFQQSEISHLCHQ
;
A
#
# COMPACT_ATOMS: atom_id res chain seq x y z
N MET A 1 -13.33 30.43 24.16
CA MET A 1 -12.51 31.03 25.23
C MET A 1 -12.85 32.52 25.30
N ARG A 2 -13.16 33.09 26.48
CA ARG A 2 -13.43 34.54 26.59
C ARG A 2 -12.11 35.26 26.86
N ILE A 3 -11.69 36.09 25.92
CA ILE A 3 -10.50 36.94 26.08
C ILE A 3 -10.98 38.28 26.65
N PRO A 4 -10.46 38.72 27.81
CA PRO A 4 -10.84 40.00 28.41
C PRO A 4 -10.37 41.18 27.55
N HIS A 5 -11.20 42.23 27.45
CA HIS A 5 -10.91 43.44 26.68
C HIS A 5 -10.05 44.46 27.46
N THR A 6 -9.83 44.23 28.75
CA THR A 6 -8.98 45.06 29.61
C THR A 6 -8.25 44.16 30.59
N ILE A 7 -6.93 44.35 30.69
CA ILE A 7 -6.07 43.61 31.61
C ILE A 7 -5.75 44.55 32.79
N PRO A 8 -6.08 44.19 34.04
CA PRO A 8 -5.74 45.01 35.20
C PRO A 8 -4.22 45.16 35.38
N GLU A 9 -3.75 46.33 35.84
CA GLU A 9 -2.33 46.60 36.09
C GLU A 9 -1.68 45.60 37.07
N ALA A 10 -2.42 45.18 38.10
CA ALA A 10 -1.92 44.19 39.04
C ALA A 10 -1.56 42.87 38.37
N VAL A 11 -2.28 42.50 37.31
CA VAL A 11 -1.99 41.30 36.52
C VAL A 11 -0.70 41.51 35.73
N LEU A 12 -0.52 42.67 35.10
CA LEU A 12 0.72 42.99 34.37
C LEU A 12 1.93 42.90 35.31
N ARG A 13 1.85 43.45 36.52
CA ARG A 13 2.92 43.36 37.53
C ARG A 13 3.20 41.92 37.98
N VAL A 14 2.16 41.10 38.19
CA VAL A 14 2.33 39.70 38.62
C VAL A 14 3.01 38.86 37.53
N TYR A 15 2.76 39.17 36.27
CA TYR A 15 3.31 38.46 35.11
C TYR A 15 4.45 39.23 34.42
N GLU A 16 5.08 40.20 35.11
CA GLU A 16 6.27 40.86 34.60
C GLU A 16 7.40 39.83 34.45
N PRO A 17 8.10 39.79 33.29
CA PRO A 17 9.24 38.90 33.10
C PRO A 17 10.35 39.16 34.12
N SER A 18 11.11 38.13 34.47
CA SER A 18 12.25 38.30 35.37
C SER A 18 13.37 39.11 34.72
N ALA A 19 14.23 39.74 35.53
CA ALA A 19 15.32 40.56 35.04
C ALA A 19 16.33 39.75 34.19
N GLU A 20 16.49 38.46 34.49
CA GLU A 20 17.34 37.54 33.75
C GLU A 20 16.78 37.25 32.36
N ALA A 21 15.45 37.14 32.21
CA ALA A 21 14.80 36.94 30.91
C ALA A 21 15.04 38.13 29.96
N GLY A 22 15.06 39.36 30.49
CA GLY A 22 15.39 40.57 29.72
C GLY A 22 16.85 40.68 29.27
N GLN A 23 17.76 39.89 29.85
CA GLN A 23 19.19 39.88 29.54
C GLN A 23 19.60 38.77 28.55
N LEU A 24 18.66 37.90 28.15
CA LEU A 24 18.93 36.86 27.16
C LEU A 24 19.36 37.49 25.83
N LYS A 25 20.48 37.04 25.27
CA LYS A 25 20.99 37.54 23.98
C LYS A 25 19.93 37.36 22.89
N GLY A 26 19.54 38.47 22.26
CA GLY A 26 18.47 38.52 21.26
C GLY A 26 17.14 39.02 21.80
N GLY A 27 16.93 39.03 23.13
CA GLY A 27 15.68 39.49 23.75
C GLY A 27 14.46 38.64 23.39
N GLU A 28 13.40 38.78 24.18
CA GLU A 28 12.07 38.26 23.82
C GLU A 28 11.51 38.93 22.55
N GLU A 29 11.88 40.20 22.36
CA GLU A 29 11.47 41.06 21.24
C GLU A 29 11.93 40.58 19.86
N ALA A 30 13.04 39.84 19.76
CA ALA A 30 13.47 39.25 18.48
C ALA A 30 12.91 37.83 18.25
N ARG A 31 12.22 37.23 19.23
CA ARG A 31 11.60 35.92 19.06
C ARG A 31 10.30 36.07 18.29
N THR A 32 10.25 35.54 17.08
CA THR A 32 9.00 35.46 16.31
C THR A 32 8.31 34.14 16.62
N VAL A 33 7.14 34.18 17.24
CA VAL A 33 6.27 32.99 17.34
C VAL A 33 5.70 32.72 15.95
N ARG A 34 6.08 31.59 15.35
CA ARG A 34 5.45 31.07 14.14
C ARG A 34 4.38 30.08 14.57
N ALA A 35 3.20 30.19 13.97
CA ALA A 35 2.22 29.11 14.08
C ALA A 35 2.83 27.83 13.52
N GLU A 36 2.48 26.69 14.13
CA GLU A 36 2.83 25.38 13.55
C GLU A 36 2.31 25.33 12.11
N ASN A 37 3.15 24.87 11.19
CA ASN A 37 2.69 24.63 9.82
C ASN A 37 1.76 23.43 9.87
N PHE A 38 0.45 23.63 9.84
CA PHE A 38 -0.53 22.55 9.84
C PHE A 38 -0.61 21.82 8.50
N GLY A 39 0.04 22.30 7.43
CA GLY A 39 0.03 21.64 6.13
C GLY A 39 0.96 20.43 6.02
N TRP A 40 1.24 19.73 7.13
CA TRP A 40 2.01 18.48 7.12
C TRP A 40 1.12 17.25 6.83
N ASP A 41 -0.20 17.39 7.01
CA ASP A 41 -1.21 16.36 6.77
C ASP A 41 -2.00 16.58 5.47
N THR A 42 -1.88 17.75 4.84
CA THR A 42 -2.52 18.06 3.57
C THR A 42 -1.65 17.62 2.39
N ALA A 43 -2.19 16.73 1.57
CA ALA A 43 -1.52 16.20 0.37
C ALA A 43 -1.27 17.24 -0.75
N GLU A 44 -1.56 18.53 -0.51
CA GLU A 44 -1.58 19.60 -1.52
C GLU A 44 -0.32 20.50 -1.52
N GLY A 45 0.71 20.17 -0.74
CA GLY A 45 1.99 20.89 -0.73
C GLY A 45 3.13 20.07 -1.31
N GLU A 46 4.01 20.71 -2.09
CA GLU A 46 5.33 20.18 -2.50
C GLU A 46 6.20 19.91 -1.26
N GLY A 47 5.98 18.78 -0.59
CA GLY A 47 6.70 18.40 0.64
C GLY A 47 5.85 17.85 1.77
N ALA A 48 4.52 17.79 1.63
CA ALA A 48 3.62 17.23 2.63
C ALA A 48 3.05 15.88 2.16
N VAL A 49 3.88 14.85 2.21
CA VAL A 49 3.43 13.46 2.03
C VAL A 49 3.21 12.89 3.41
N VAL A 50 1.96 12.55 3.73
CA VAL A 50 1.65 11.73 4.91
C VAL A 50 2.54 10.48 4.83
N PRO A 51 3.45 10.26 5.79
CA PRO A 51 4.37 9.14 5.69
C PRO A 51 3.57 7.84 5.69
N PRO A 52 3.95 6.85 4.85
CA PRO A 52 3.29 5.57 4.88
C PRO A 52 3.39 4.94 6.28
N SER A 53 2.38 4.15 6.64
CA SER A 53 2.38 3.46 7.93
C SER A 53 3.57 2.53 8.06
N LEU A 54 4.00 2.26 9.30
CA LEU A 54 5.05 1.26 9.56
C LEU A 54 4.66 -0.11 8.98
N VAL A 55 3.37 -0.48 9.08
CA VAL A 55 2.85 -1.74 8.54
C VAL A 55 3.10 -1.84 7.03
N TYR A 56 2.84 -0.77 6.29
CA TYR A 56 3.11 -0.72 4.85
C TYR A 56 4.60 -1.00 4.55
N TRP A 57 5.51 -0.35 5.27
CA TRP A 57 6.94 -0.56 5.10
C TRP A 57 7.38 -1.99 5.45
N CYS A 58 6.82 -2.57 6.52
CA CYS A 58 7.10 -3.95 6.89
C CYS A 58 6.64 -4.92 5.80
N VAL A 59 5.41 -4.79 5.32
CA VAL A 59 4.86 -5.64 4.24
C VAL A 59 5.68 -5.50 2.96
N LEU A 60 6.07 -4.28 2.58
CA LEU A 60 6.94 -4.04 1.43
C LEU A 60 8.31 -4.72 1.58
N THR A 61 8.93 -4.61 2.76
CA THR A 61 10.22 -5.23 3.04
C THR A 61 10.15 -6.76 2.99
N ILE A 62 9.03 -7.33 3.45
CA ILE A 62 8.75 -8.76 3.35
C ILE A 62 8.61 -9.17 1.88
N ALA A 63 7.86 -8.42 1.08
CA ALA A 63 7.70 -8.68 -0.35
C ALA A 63 9.05 -8.73 -1.08
N GLN A 64 9.94 -7.78 -0.79
CA GLN A 64 11.29 -7.72 -1.39
C GLN A 64 12.20 -8.89 -0.98
N ASN A 65 12.02 -9.45 0.22
CA ASN A 65 12.84 -10.55 0.73
C ASN A 65 12.11 -11.91 0.68
N PHE A 66 10.96 -11.98 0.01
CA PHE A 66 10.09 -13.14 0.04
C PHE A 66 10.77 -14.40 -0.50
N GLU A 67 11.64 -14.26 -1.52
CA GLU A 67 12.41 -15.38 -2.08
C GLU A 67 13.34 -16.04 -1.04
N LYS A 68 13.91 -15.25 -0.14
CA LYS A 68 14.82 -15.75 0.91
C LYS A 68 14.05 -16.27 2.13
N ASN A 69 12.93 -15.63 2.45
CA ASN A 69 12.12 -15.96 3.62
C ASN A 69 10.62 -15.81 3.32
N PRO A 70 9.99 -16.86 2.75
CA PRO A 70 8.59 -16.82 2.33
C PRO A 70 7.64 -16.99 3.54
N ILE A 71 7.49 -15.91 4.31
CA ILE A 71 6.58 -15.84 5.46
C ILE A 71 5.21 -15.31 5.03
N LEU A 72 4.26 -16.21 4.78
CA LEU A 72 2.89 -15.85 4.43
C LEU A 72 1.89 -16.23 5.53
N ASP A 73 1.99 -17.44 6.07
CA ASP A 73 1.05 -18.00 7.05
C ASP A 73 1.16 -17.38 8.44
N GLU A 74 2.31 -16.78 8.75
CA GLU A 74 2.57 -16.11 10.03
C GLU A 74 1.99 -14.68 10.08
N LEU A 75 1.56 -14.14 8.93
CA LEU A 75 1.07 -12.77 8.84
C LEU A 75 -0.43 -12.69 9.18
N PRO A 76 -0.87 -11.60 9.85
CA PRO A 76 -2.29 -11.30 9.99
C PRO A 76 -2.98 -11.22 8.63
N PRO A 77 -4.26 -11.64 8.51
CA PRO A 77 -4.95 -11.72 7.21
C PRO A 77 -4.88 -10.43 6.38
N CYS A 78 -5.11 -9.27 6.99
CA CYS A 78 -5.07 -7.98 6.30
C CYS A 78 -3.68 -7.67 5.69
N ASN A 79 -2.60 -8.02 6.38
CA ASN A 79 -1.24 -7.80 5.89
C ASN A 79 -0.88 -8.83 4.81
N ARG A 80 -1.44 -10.04 4.90
CA ARG A 80 -1.25 -11.11 3.91
C ARG A 80 -1.88 -10.73 2.57
N ASP A 81 -3.10 -10.22 2.59
CA ASP A 81 -3.81 -9.80 1.38
C ASP A 81 -3.04 -8.65 0.69
N GLN A 82 -2.61 -7.65 1.47
CA GLN A 82 -1.75 -6.57 0.99
C GLN A 82 -0.41 -7.10 0.42
N LEU A 83 0.21 -8.10 1.06
CA LEU A 83 1.44 -8.72 0.57
C LEU A 83 1.23 -9.38 -0.81
N LEU A 84 0.14 -10.14 -0.98
CA LEU A 84 -0.19 -10.81 -2.25
C LEU A 84 -0.45 -9.82 -3.39
N GLU A 85 -0.98 -8.64 -3.09
CA GLU A 85 -1.20 -7.57 -4.06
C GLU A 85 0.08 -6.87 -4.52
N ILE A 86 1.12 -6.83 -3.69
CA ILE A 86 2.39 -6.17 -4.03
C ILE A 86 3.51 -7.14 -4.41
N LEU A 87 3.30 -8.44 -4.21
CA LEU A 87 4.30 -9.46 -4.49
C LEU A 87 4.68 -9.44 -5.98
N SER A 88 5.97 -9.66 -6.26
CA SER A 88 6.49 -9.73 -7.63
C SER A 88 6.03 -11.01 -8.31
N THR A 89 5.60 -10.88 -9.56
CA THR A 89 5.17 -11.96 -10.47
C THR A 89 6.34 -12.73 -11.09
N GLU A 90 7.56 -12.21 -10.97
CA GLU A 90 8.81 -12.80 -11.47
C GLU A 90 9.46 -13.77 -10.46
N LEU A 91 8.76 -14.12 -9.38
CA LEU A 91 9.28 -15.05 -8.39
C LEU A 91 9.35 -16.49 -8.94
N PRO A 92 10.32 -17.31 -8.49
CA PRO A 92 10.44 -18.71 -8.90
C PRO A 92 9.16 -19.50 -8.65
N LEU A 93 8.71 -20.25 -9.67
CA LEU A 93 7.47 -21.03 -9.60
C LEU A 93 7.52 -22.09 -8.49
N GLU A 94 8.68 -22.76 -8.33
CA GLU A 94 8.91 -23.78 -7.32
C GLU A 94 8.65 -23.28 -5.89
N LEU A 95 8.97 -22.00 -5.63
CA LEU A 95 8.75 -21.37 -4.34
C LEU A 95 7.30 -20.95 -4.17
N THR A 96 6.73 -20.31 -5.19
CA THR A 96 5.41 -19.68 -5.12
C THR A 96 4.28 -20.70 -5.10
N VAL A 97 4.37 -21.80 -5.86
CA VAL A 97 3.37 -22.89 -5.86
C VAL A 97 3.20 -23.51 -4.47
N LEU A 98 4.27 -23.61 -3.69
CA LEU A 98 4.23 -24.22 -2.37
C LEU A 98 3.72 -23.27 -1.27
N LYS A 99 3.88 -21.97 -1.46
CA LYS A 99 3.69 -20.97 -0.40
C LYS A 99 2.54 -20.02 -0.64
N VAL A 100 2.14 -19.78 -1.88
CA VAL A 100 1.14 -18.80 -2.26
C VAL A 100 -0.15 -19.53 -2.65
N PRO A 101 -1.27 -19.30 -1.93
CA PRO A 101 -2.55 -19.90 -2.28
C PRO A 101 -3.10 -19.35 -3.59
N ASP A 102 -4.07 -20.06 -4.17
CA ASP A 102 -4.86 -19.58 -5.31
C ASP A 102 -5.49 -18.22 -4.99
N GLY A 103 -5.49 -17.29 -5.96
CA GLY A 103 -6.09 -15.96 -5.79
C GLY A 103 -5.45 -14.86 -6.62
N ILE A 104 -5.45 -13.65 -6.06
CA ILE A 104 -5.09 -12.39 -6.75
C ILE A 104 -3.65 -12.44 -7.30
N TYR A 105 -2.72 -13.07 -6.58
CA TYR A 105 -1.34 -13.22 -7.05
C TYR A 105 -1.25 -13.96 -8.39
N TRP A 106 -1.91 -15.12 -8.49
CA TRP A 106 -1.90 -15.93 -9.71
C TRP A 106 -2.68 -15.28 -10.85
N GLN A 107 -3.74 -14.53 -10.54
CA GLN A 107 -4.44 -13.72 -11.51
C GLN A 107 -3.48 -12.68 -12.14
N ARG A 108 -2.76 -11.92 -11.32
CA ARG A 108 -1.77 -10.93 -11.78
C ARG A 108 -0.66 -11.57 -12.61
N CYS A 109 -0.14 -12.72 -12.15
CA CYS A 109 0.86 -13.47 -12.92
C CYS A 109 0.34 -13.88 -14.31
N CYS A 110 -0.93 -14.27 -14.40
CA CYS A 110 -1.54 -14.64 -15.67
C CYS A 110 -1.74 -13.43 -16.59
N GLU A 111 -2.24 -12.33 -16.05
CA GLU A 111 -2.42 -11.07 -16.79
C GLU A 111 -1.09 -10.58 -17.37
N GLU A 112 -0.02 -10.55 -16.57
CA GLU A 112 1.29 -10.06 -17.03
C GLU A 112 1.95 -10.98 -18.06
N LYS A 113 1.82 -12.31 -17.91
CA LYS A 113 2.42 -13.27 -18.86
C LYS A 113 1.64 -13.42 -20.16
N TRP A 114 0.31 -13.29 -20.11
CA TRP A 114 -0.57 -13.56 -21.25
C TRP A 114 -1.41 -12.34 -21.67
N ASP A 115 -0.98 -11.12 -21.34
CA ASP A 115 -1.67 -9.88 -21.73
C ASP A 115 -1.89 -9.79 -23.26
N SER A 116 -0.96 -10.37 -24.03
CA SER A 116 -1.04 -10.51 -25.50
C SER A 116 -2.14 -11.45 -26.02
N VAL A 117 -2.71 -12.31 -25.17
CA VAL A 117 -3.79 -13.25 -25.55
C VAL A 117 -5.16 -12.56 -25.50
N SER A 118 -5.28 -11.43 -24.81
CA SER A 118 -6.51 -10.62 -24.82
C SER A 118 -6.68 -9.83 -26.13
N GLU A 119 -5.58 -9.39 -26.76
CA GLU A 119 -5.61 -8.73 -28.06
C GLU A 119 -5.95 -9.68 -29.22
N THR A 120 -5.64 -10.98 -29.08
CA THR A 120 -6.10 -12.00 -30.04
C THR A 120 -7.55 -12.43 -29.82
N ARG A 121 -8.19 -12.05 -28.70
CA ARG A 121 -9.63 -12.26 -28.46
C ARG A 121 -10.52 -11.37 -29.34
N ILE A 122 -9.95 -10.32 -29.95
CA ILE A 122 -10.62 -9.49 -30.97
C ILE A 122 -10.36 -10.03 -32.40
N LEU A 123 -9.32 -10.86 -32.60
CA LEU A 123 -8.92 -11.35 -33.93
C LEU A 123 -9.21 -12.83 -34.19
N ILE A 124 -9.43 -13.67 -33.17
CA ILE A 124 -10.04 -14.99 -33.35
C ILE A 124 -11.55 -14.77 -33.40
N GLY A 125 -12.01 -14.55 -34.63
CA GLY A 125 -13.36 -14.15 -34.93
C GLY A 125 -14.44 -15.01 -34.27
N THR A 126 -15.59 -14.37 -34.18
CA THR A 126 -16.93 -14.93 -34.27
C THR A 126 -17.01 -16.19 -35.16
N HIS A 127 -16.53 -17.34 -34.68
CA HIS A 127 -17.05 -18.62 -35.13
C HIS A 127 -18.10 -19.03 -34.13
N ASN A 128 -19.33 -18.68 -34.51
CA ASN A 128 -20.59 -18.96 -33.83
C ASN A 128 -20.60 -20.34 -33.18
N PHE A 129 -20.30 -20.42 -31.88
CA PHE A 129 -20.67 -21.58 -31.08
C PHE A 129 -22.09 -21.35 -30.58
N THR A 130 -23.05 -21.72 -31.43
CA THR A 130 -24.47 -21.75 -31.07
C THR A 130 -24.73 -22.94 -30.15
N GLY A 131 -24.32 -22.82 -28.90
CA GLY A 131 -24.63 -23.76 -27.84
C GLY A 131 -24.96 -22.97 -26.59
N ARG A 132 -26.22 -23.02 -26.14
CA ARG A 132 -26.65 -22.50 -24.83
C ARG A 132 -25.75 -23.11 -23.75
N SER A 133 -24.79 -22.33 -23.28
CA SER A 133 -23.97 -22.66 -22.13
C SER A 133 -24.04 -21.47 -21.19
N THR A 134 -24.62 -21.71 -20.02
CA THR A 134 -24.76 -20.75 -18.93
C THR A 134 -23.39 -20.19 -18.52
N PRO A 135 -23.33 -18.93 -18.05
CA PRO A 135 -22.07 -18.20 -17.78
C PRO A 135 -21.20 -18.78 -16.66
N GLY A 136 -21.55 -19.93 -16.07
CA GLY A 136 -20.76 -20.64 -15.06
C GLY A 136 -19.84 -21.75 -15.59
N SER A 137 -19.80 -22.03 -16.89
CA SER A 137 -19.06 -23.19 -17.41
C SER A 137 -17.64 -22.87 -17.94
N ILE A 138 -17.41 -21.65 -18.41
CA ILE A 138 -16.17 -21.28 -19.12
C ILE A 138 -14.99 -21.09 -18.13
N VAL A 139 -15.28 -20.62 -16.92
CA VAL A 139 -14.28 -20.48 -15.84
C VAL A 139 -13.79 -21.84 -15.35
N SER A 140 -14.67 -22.83 -15.33
CA SER A 140 -14.38 -24.20 -14.92
C SER A 140 -13.50 -24.93 -15.95
N GLU A 141 -13.69 -24.64 -17.24
CA GLU A 141 -13.00 -25.33 -18.34
C GLU A 141 -11.58 -24.80 -18.55
N LEU A 142 -11.34 -23.51 -18.28
CA LEU A 142 -9.99 -22.92 -18.27
C LEU A 142 -9.17 -23.37 -17.04
N ALA A 143 -9.81 -23.51 -15.87
CA ALA A 143 -9.15 -24.08 -14.70
C ALA A 143 -8.72 -25.55 -14.94
N TYR A 144 -9.56 -26.33 -15.63
CA TYR A 144 -9.26 -27.73 -15.96
C TYR A 144 -8.11 -27.89 -16.95
N PHE A 145 -8.00 -26.99 -17.94
CA PHE A 145 -6.91 -27.04 -18.92
C PHE A 145 -5.56 -26.70 -18.27
N GLN A 146 -5.55 -25.71 -17.37
CA GLN A 146 -4.37 -25.28 -16.62
C GLN A 146 -3.90 -26.35 -15.61
N GLN A 147 -4.81 -27.13 -15.02
CA GLN A 147 -4.45 -28.27 -14.15
C GLN A 147 -3.77 -29.43 -14.91
N SER A 148 -4.11 -29.62 -16.19
CA SER A 148 -3.53 -30.72 -17.01
C SER A 148 -2.08 -30.44 -17.43
N GLU A 149 -1.75 -29.18 -17.72
CA GLU A 149 -0.40 -28.78 -18.11
C GLU A 149 0.55 -28.71 -16.91
N ILE A 150 0.06 -28.31 -15.73
CA ILE A 150 0.83 -28.33 -14.48
C ILE A 150 1.13 -29.78 -14.05
N SER A 151 0.18 -30.71 -14.23
CA SER A 151 0.40 -32.13 -13.92
C SER A 151 1.44 -32.81 -14.84
N HIS A 152 1.54 -32.35 -16.10
CA HIS A 152 2.54 -32.86 -17.04
C HIS A 152 3.97 -32.37 -16.77
N LEU A 153 4.14 -31.22 -16.11
CA LEU A 153 5.45 -30.67 -15.73
C LEU A 153 6.00 -31.25 -14.41
N CYS A 154 5.16 -31.86 -13.56
CA CYS A 154 5.58 -32.51 -12.31
C CYS A 154 5.95 -34.01 -12.47
N HIS A 155 6.02 -34.55 -13.68
CA HIS A 155 6.37 -35.96 -13.95
C HIS A 155 7.58 -36.14 -14.89
N GLN A 156 8.44 -35.14 -15.02
CA GLN A 156 9.81 -35.27 -15.54
C GLN A 156 10.82 -34.89 -14.46
#